data_AF-A0A842MZ16-F1
#
_entry.id   AF-A0A842MZ16-F1
#
_cell.length_a   1.000
_cell.length_b   1.000
_cell.length_c   1.000
_cell.angle_alpha   90.00
_cell.angle_beta   90.00
_cell.angle_gamma   90.00
#
_symmetry.space_group_name_H-M   'P 1'
#
loop_
_entity.id
_entity.type
_entity.pdbx_description
1 polymer ?
#
loop_
_entity_poly.entity_id
_entity_poly.type
_entity_poly.pdbx_seq_one_letter_code
_entity_poly.pdbx_strand_id
1 'polypeptide(L)'
;MISLSDLWTPLIGELGIGGVGGFLVGFAVKKAAKLIAVIIGLFFLSLQYLAYENIITIDYGALQVFANELLGQTAGAQTWLTDFIVHAPFGAAFVGGLYLGLRKG
;
A
#
# COMPACT_ATOMS: atom_id res chain seq x y z
N MET A 1 -11.32 -28.58 -28.52
CA MET A 1 -11.62 -27.18 -28.87
C MET A 1 -11.81 -26.45 -27.56
N ILE A 2 -10.96 -25.48 -27.22
CA ILE A 2 -11.12 -24.70 -25.99
C ILE A 2 -12.20 -23.67 -26.27
N SER A 3 -13.32 -23.78 -25.56
CA SER A 3 -14.48 -22.90 -25.73
C SER A 3 -14.16 -21.54 -25.15
N LEU A 4 -14.42 -20.45 -25.87
CA LEU A 4 -14.22 -19.09 -25.33
C LEU A 4 -15.00 -18.87 -24.02
N SER A 5 -16.13 -19.56 -23.85
CA SER A 5 -16.93 -19.56 -22.62
C SER A 5 -16.17 -20.00 -21.37
N ASP A 6 -15.19 -20.90 -21.50
CA ASP A 6 -14.39 -21.41 -20.38
C ASP A 6 -13.29 -20.44 -19.96
N LEU A 7 -13.00 -19.42 -20.79
CA LEU A 7 -12.07 -18.33 -20.48
C LEU A 7 -12.79 -17.10 -19.90
N TRP A 8 -14.01 -16.79 -20.36
CA TRP A 8 -14.77 -15.61 -19.92
C TRP A 8 -15.34 -15.75 -18.51
N THR A 9 -15.79 -16.94 -18.12
CA THR A 9 -16.36 -17.19 -16.78
C THR A 9 -15.33 -16.99 -15.64
N PRO A 10 -14.11 -17.57 -15.69
CA PRO A 10 -13.10 -17.30 -14.68
C PRO A 10 -12.60 -15.85 -14.72
N LEU A 11 -12.44 -15.25 -15.91
CA LEU A 11 -12.00 -13.85 -16.02
C LEU A 11 -12.94 -12.87 -15.29
N ILE A 12 -14.25 -13.00 -15.51
CA ILE A 12 -15.25 -12.10 -14.93
C ILE A 12 -15.33 -12.29 -13.41
N GLY A 13 -15.21 -13.53 -12.92
CA GLY A 13 -15.16 -13.83 -11.50
C GLY A 13 -13.92 -13.23 -10.81
N GLU A 14 -12.74 -13.41 -11.41
CA GLU A 14 -11.48 -12.88 -10.92
C GLU A 14 -11.44 -11.35 -10.98
N LEU A 15 -11.99 -10.73 -12.03
CA LEU A 15 -12.13 -9.28 -12.14
C LEU A 15 -13.12 -8.71 -11.11
N GLY A 16 -14.23 -9.39 -10.87
CA GLY A 16 -15.23 -8.97 -9.89
C GLY A 16 -14.70 -9.02 -8.46
N ILE A 17 -14.12 -10.16 -8.07
CA ILE A 17 -13.58 -10.36 -6.72
C ILE A 17 -12.34 -9.48 -6.50
N GLY A 18 -11.43 -9.42 -7.48
CA GLY A 18 -10.26 -8.56 -7.45
C GLY A 18 -10.64 -7.07 -7.37
N GLY A 19 -11.55 -6.61 -8.21
CA GLY A 19 -11.98 -5.21 -8.23
C GLY A 19 -12.74 -4.76 -6.98
N VAL A 20 -13.69 -5.55 -6.49
CA VAL A 20 -14.43 -5.24 -5.26
C VAL A 20 -13.52 -5.35 -4.04
N GLY A 21 -12.68 -6.39 -3.97
CA GLY A 21 -11.68 -6.55 -2.94
C GLY A 21 -10.69 -5.38 -2.91
N GLY A 22 -10.15 -5.00 -4.07
CA GLY A 22 -9.28 -3.84 -4.23
C GLY A 22 -9.96 -2.55 -3.78
N PHE A 23 -11.23 -2.34 -4.15
CA PHE A 23 -11.99 -1.16 -3.72
C PHE A 23 -12.16 -1.06 -2.21
N LEU A 24 -12.57 -2.15 -1.55
CA LEU A 24 -12.74 -2.21 -0.10
C LEU A 24 -11.41 -2.00 0.63
N VAL A 25 -10.34 -2.64 0.15
CA VAL A 25 -8.99 -2.48 0.69
C VAL A 25 -8.52 -1.03 0.52
N GLY A 26 -8.64 -0.45 -0.67
CA GLY A 26 -8.25 0.94 -0.95
C GLY A 26 -8.99 1.94 -0.05
N PHE A 27 -10.28 1.73 0.19
CA PHE A 27 -11.06 2.56 1.10
C PHE A 27 -10.58 2.44 2.55
N ALA A 28 -10.35 1.21 3.03
CA ALA A 28 -9.84 0.97 4.39
C ALA A 28 -8.44 1.56 4.60
N VAL A 29 -7.55 1.39 3.61
CA VAL A 29 -6.18 1.91 3.63
C VAL A 29 -6.16 3.42 3.77
N LYS A 30 -7.01 4.17 3.05
CA LYS A 30 -7.02 5.64 3.15
C LYS A 30 -7.42 6.14 4.53
N LYS A 31 -8.41 5.47 5.16
CA LYS A 31 -8.86 5.82 6.50
C LYS A 31 -7.80 5.51 7.55
N ALA A 32 -7.12 4.36 7.42
CA ALA A 32 -5.98 4.01 8.27
C ALA A 32 -4.80 4.96 8.07
N ALA A 33 -4.47 5.30 6.82
CA ALA A 33 -3.38 6.21 6.49
C ALA A 33 -3.60 7.60 7.10
N LYS A 34 -4.84 8.12 7.09
CA LYS A 34 -5.15 9.40 7.74
C LYS A 34 -4.91 9.35 9.26
N LEU A 35 -5.30 8.26 9.93
CA LEU A 35 -5.06 8.07 11.37
C LEU A 35 -3.56 7.97 11.68
N ILE A 36 -2.83 7.14 10.93
CA ILE A 36 -1.38 6.96 11.09
C ILE A 36 -0.64 8.27 10.84
N ALA A 37 -1.01 9.03 9.80
CA ALA A 37 -0.39 10.32 9.49
C ALA A 37 -0.56 11.32 10.65
N VAL A 38 -1.72 11.35 11.31
CA VAL A 38 -1.94 12.19 12.50
C VAL A 38 -1.06 11.75 13.66
N ILE A 39 -0.96 10.45 13.93
CA ILE A 39 -0.11 9.91 15.01
C ILE A 39 1.36 10.23 14.75
N ILE A 40 1.86 10.00 13.53
CA ILE A 40 3.24 10.29 13.16
C ILE A 40 3.52 11.79 13.25
N GLY A 41 2.61 12.63 12.74
CA GLY A 41 2.77 14.09 12.82
C GLY A 41 2.81 14.60 14.26
N LEU A 42 1.94 14.07 15.13
CA LEU A 42 1.93 14.42 16.55
C LEU A 42 3.22 13.96 17.25
N PHE A 43 3.69 12.75 16.95
CA PHE A 43 4.95 12.22 17.48
C PHE A 43 6.15 13.08 17.04
N PHE A 44 6.18 13.46 15.76
CA PHE A 44 7.24 14.33 15.23
C PHE A 44 7.23 15.70 15.88
N LEU A 45 6.04 16.26 16.15
CA LEU A 45 5.90 17.53 16.87
C LEU A 45 6.40 17.43 18.32
N SER A 46 6.11 16.33 19.02
CA SER A 46 6.67 16.07 20.35
C SER A 46 8.19 15.93 20.31
N LEU A 47 8.75 15.21 19.35
CA LEU A 47 10.21 15.11 19.21
C LEU A 47 10.85 16.47 18.95
N GLN A 48 10.26 17.30 18.08
CA GLN A 48 10.75 18.64 17.81
C GLN A 48 10.71 19.54 19.06
N TYR A 49 9.68 19.40 19.89
CA TYR A 49 9.57 20.11 21.17
C TYR A 49 10.68 19.68 22.15
N LEU A 50 10.91 18.38 22.31
CA LEU A 50 11.96 17.86 23.19
C LEU A 50 13.38 18.19 22.68
N ALA A 51 13.56 18.26 21.36
CA ALA A 51 14.80 18.72 20.76
C ALA A 51 15.04 20.23 20.99
N TYR A 52 13.99 21.06 20.98
CA TYR A 52 14.09 22.49 21.27
C TYR A 52 14.51 22.76 22.73
N GLU A 53 13.98 21.97 23.67
CA GLU A 53 14.41 22.05 25.08
C GLU A 53 15.81 21.44 25.33
N ASN A 54 16.53 20.99 24.29
CA ASN A 54 17.84 20.32 24.38
C ASN A 54 17.83 19.05 25.27
N ILE A 55 16.66 18.44 25.48
CA ILE A 55 16.50 17.21 26.26
C ILE A 55 16.91 15.97 25.43
N ILE A 56 16.73 16.04 24.10
CA ILE A 56 17.07 14.94 23.16
C ILE A 56 17.91 15.48 21.99
N THR A 57 19.05 14.85 21.74
CA THR A 57 19.86 15.07 20.52
C THR A 57 19.40 14.11 19.42
N ILE A 58 18.90 14.65 18.31
CA ILE A 58 18.46 13.84 17.15
C ILE A 58 19.68 13.51 16.28
N ASP A 59 20.03 12.23 16.19
CA ASP A 59 21.04 11.74 15.25
C ASP A 59 20.40 11.53 13.86
N TYR A 60 20.64 12.50 12.97
CA TYR A 60 20.14 12.46 11.61
C TYR A 60 20.80 11.36 10.75
N GLY A 61 22.00 10.91 11.09
CA GLY A 61 22.71 9.85 10.38
C GLY A 61 22.06 8.49 10.63
N ALA A 62 21.80 8.16 11.90
CA ALA A 62 21.07 6.94 12.27
C ALA A 62 19.65 6.93 11.67
N LEU A 63 18.96 8.09 11.67
CA LEU A 63 17.64 8.22 11.07
C LEU A 63 17.67 7.99 9.56
N GLN A 64 18.71 8.46 8.87
CA GLN A 64 18.87 8.24 7.42
C GLN A 64 19.13 6.77 7.08
N VAL A 65 19.93 6.06 7.88
CA VAL A 65 20.15 4.62 7.72
C VAL A 65 18.84 3.84 7.92
N PHE A 66 18.11 4.14 9.00
CA PHE A 66 16.82 3.51 9.27
C PHE A 66 15.81 3.79 8.15
N ALA A 67 15.74 5.01 7.64
CA ALA A 67 14.88 5.36 6.53
C ALA A 67 15.25 4.60 5.25
N ASN A 68 16.54 4.50 4.93
CA ASN A 68 17.01 3.74 3.77
C ASN A 68 16.74 2.23 3.90
N GLU A 69 16.82 1.66 5.10
CA GLU A 69 16.50 0.25 5.33
C GLU A 69 14.98 -0.02 5.20
N LEU A 70 14.15 0.90 5.71
CA LEU A 70 12.69 0.83 5.52
C LEU A 70 12.29 0.95 4.05
N LEU A 71 12.93 1.86 3.31
CA LEU A 71 12.73 2.03 1.87
C LEU A 71 13.34 0.88 1.06
N GLY A 72 14.45 0.29 1.51
CA GLY A 72 15.10 -0.85 0.86
C GLY A 72 14.29 -2.15 0.97
N GLN A 73 13.44 -2.28 1.99
CA GLN A 73 12.50 -3.40 2.12
C GLN A 73 11.43 -3.45 1.00
N THR A 74 11.31 -2.43 0.16
CA THR A 74 10.49 -2.50 -1.06
C THR A 74 11.03 -3.52 -2.09
N ALA A 75 12.19 -4.14 -1.89
CA ALA A 75 12.65 -5.25 -2.73
C ALA A 75 11.73 -6.48 -2.66
N GLY A 76 11.07 -6.74 -1.52
CA GLY A 76 9.99 -7.74 -1.43
C GLY A 76 8.80 -7.38 -2.31
N ALA A 77 8.70 -6.09 -2.66
CA ALA A 77 7.73 -5.58 -3.60
C ALA A 77 8.07 -5.89 -5.07
N GLN A 78 9.05 -6.74 -5.38
CA GLN A 78 9.32 -7.17 -6.75
C GLN A 78 8.81 -8.59 -7.01
N THR A 79 8.86 -9.46 -6.00
CA THR A 79 8.42 -10.85 -6.07
C THR A 79 6.88 -11.00 -6.13
N TRP A 80 6.14 -10.25 -5.31
CA TRP A 80 4.67 -10.18 -5.42
C TRP A 80 4.19 -9.58 -6.75
N LEU A 81 4.95 -8.67 -7.38
CA LEU A 81 4.60 -8.08 -8.68
C LEU A 81 4.73 -9.10 -9.80
N THR A 82 5.77 -9.94 -9.78
CA THR A 82 5.92 -11.02 -10.75
C THR A 82 4.80 -12.06 -10.63
N ASP A 83 4.35 -12.39 -9.42
CA ASP A 83 3.18 -13.28 -9.21
C ASP A 83 1.85 -12.63 -9.66
N PHE A 84 1.74 -11.31 -9.50
CA PHE A 84 0.60 -10.52 -9.99
C PHE A 84 0.52 -10.47 -11.51
N ILE A 85 1.67 -10.45 -12.21
CA ILE A 85 1.74 -10.46 -13.68
C ILE A 85 1.29 -11.83 -14.23
N VAL A 86 1.56 -12.92 -13.50
CA VAL A 86 1.07 -14.26 -13.89
C VAL A 86 -0.44 -14.39 -13.70
N HIS A 87 -1.03 -13.74 -12.68
CA HIS A 87 -2.49 -13.60 -12.47
C HIS A 87 -3.03 -12.25 -12.97
N ALA A 88 -2.58 -11.82 -14.15
CA ALA A 88 -2.85 -10.49 -14.71
C ALA A 88 -4.32 -10.03 -14.66
N PRO A 89 -5.35 -10.88 -14.91
CA PRO A 89 -6.74 -10.45 -14.85
C PRO A 89 -7.17 -10.03 -13.44
N PHE A 90 -6.87 -10.84 -12.43
CA PHE A 90 -7.12 -10.51 -11.02
C PHE A 90 -6.31 -9.28 -10.59
N GLY A 91 -5.03 -9.24 -10.95
CA GLY A 91 -4.14 -8.18 -10.52
C GLY A 91 -4.50 -6.80 -11.10
N ALA A 92 -4.83 -6.75 -12.39
CA ALA A 92 -5.30 -5.54 -13.06
C ALA A 92 -6.62 -5.05 -12.45
N ALA A 93 -7.54 -5.97 -12.16
CA ALA A 93 -8.81 -5.65 -11.52
C ALA A 93 -8.62 -5.11 -10.10
N PHE A 94 -7.75 -5.74 -9.32
CA PHE A 94 -7.44 -5.33 -7.96
C PHE A 94 -6.78 -3.96 -7.91
N VAL A 95 -5.80 -3.68 -8.76
CA VAL A 95 -5.16 -2.36 -8.84
C VAL A 95 -6.17 -1.30 -9.30
N GLY A 96 -7.01 -1.61 -10.28
CA GLY A 96 -8.08 -0.70 -10.72
C GLY A 96 -9.11 -0.41 -9.62
N GLY A 97 -9.54 -1.45 -8.91
CA GLY A 97 -10.43 -1.35 -7.76
C GLY A 97 -9.80 -0.56 -6.61
N LEU A 98 -8.54 -0.85 -6.28
CA LEU A 98 -7.77 -0.17 -5.24
C LEU A 98 -7.55 1.30 -5.55
N TYR A 99 -7.25 1.66 -6.80
CA TYR A 99 -7.15 3.05 -7.22
C TYR A 99 -8.47 3.80 -7.01
N LEU A 100 -9.60 3.21 -7.40
CA LEU A 100 -10.92 3.80 -7.18
C LEU A 100 -11.28 3.88 -5.69
N GLY A 101 -10.91 2.87 -4.91
CA GLY A 101 -11.10 2.81 -3.45
C GLY A 101 -10.32 3.91 -2.73
N LEU A 102 -9.04 4.10 -3.08
CA LEU A 102 -8.19 5.18 -2.57
C LEU A 102 -8.71 6.57 -2.98
N ARG A 103 -9.29 6.71 -4.18
CA ARG A 103 -9.85 7.99 -4.61
C ARG A 103 -11.11 8.37 -3.83
N LYS A 104 -11.98 7.39 -3.54
CA LYS A 104 -13.25 7.58 -2.81
C LYS A 104 -13.13 7.54 -1.28
N GLY A 105 -12.11 6.88 -0.73
CA GLY A 105 -11.85 6.82 0.73
C GLY A 105 -11.39 8.12 1.35
#